data_AF-A0A3A3GAI6-F1
#
_entry.id   AF-A0A3A3GAI6-F1
#
_cell.length_a   1.000
_cell.length_b   1.000
_cell.length_c   1.000
_cell.angle_alpha   90.00
_cell.angle_beta   90.00
_cell.angle_gamma   90.00
#
_symmetry.space_group_name_H-M   'P 1'
#
loop_
_entity.id
_entity.type
_entity.pdbx_description
1 polymer ?
#
loop_
_entity_poly.entity_id
_entity_poly.type
_entity_poly.pdbx_seq_one_letter_code
_entity_poly.pdbx_strand_id
1 'polypeptide(L)'
;MAATVLAAVMIMMLLGCANDNQNAGLAATGPDKAASADTANSNRTGGKEQGTEQASPRTYTDYKGHTIELPASMTNVIFAGETTGDLIELGIPMVGIFGDHLEGRRYEKEASQIENVGFPINLEKVTSLNPDIIIIGSVDEKEVRFGRDCLR
;
A
#
# COMPACT_ATOMS: atom_id res chain seq x y z
N MET A 1 -38.32 -26.46 21.25
CA MET A 1 -37.30 -27.53 21.06
C MET A 1 -36.30 -27.22 19.94
N ALA A 2 -36.62 -26.41 18.92
CA ALA A 2 -35.63 -25.99 17.90
C ALA A 2 -34.62 -24.94 18.41
N ALA A 3 -35.05 -23.99 19.25
CA ALA A 3 -34.19 -22.93 19.78
C ALA A 3 -33.09 -23.44 20.74
N THR A 4 -33.35 -24.54 21.45
CA THR A 4 -32.38 -25.17 22.36
C THR A 4 -31.29 -25.96 21.61
N VAL A 5 -31.58 -26.42 20.39
CA VAL A 5 -30.61 -27.13 19.54
C VAL A 5 -29.62 -26.14 18.91
N LEU A 6 -30.08 -24.94 18.53
CA LEU A 6 -29.21 -23.92 17.95
C LEU A 6 -28.20 -23.34 18.95
N ALA A 7 -28.59 -23.21 20.23
CA ALA A 7 -27.70 -22.77 21.30
C ALA A 7 -26.61 -23.80 21.66
N ALA A 8 -26.90 -25.10 21.52
CA ALA A 8 -25.95 -26.17 21.82
C ALA A 8 -24.81 -26.28 20.78
N VAL A 9 -25.07 -25.92 19.52
CA VAL A 9 -24.07 -25.98 18.43
C VAL A 9 -23.04 -24.85 18.52
N MET A 10 -23.44 -23.66 18.99
CA MET A 10 -22.54 -22.50 19.14
C MET A 10 -21.51 -22.65 20.27
N ILE A 11 -21.76 -23.50 21.26
CA ILE A 11 -20.87 -23.68 22.43
C ILE A 11 -19.71 -24.64 22.13
N MET A 12 -19.86 -25.56 21.18
CA MET A 12 -18.81 -26.55 20.85
C MET A 12 -17.64 -25.97 20.03
N MET A 13 -17.79 -24.77 19.44
CA MET A 13 -16.75 -24.18 18.57
C MET A 13 -15.68 -23.35 19.31
N LEU A 14 -15.77 -23.19 20.65
CA LEU A 14 -14.87 -22.32 21.43
C LEU A 14 -13.78 -23.06 22.21
N LEU A 15 -13.70 -24.40 22.16
CA LEU A 15 -12.68 -25.20 22.86
C LEU A 15 -11.49 -25.63 21.98
N GLY A 16 -11.12 -24.82 20.99
CA GLY A 16 -10.04 -25.12 20.06
C GLY A 16 -9.03 -24.00 19.94
N CYS A 17 -8.27 -23.70 21.01
CA CYS A 17 -6.91 -23.13 21.00
C CYS A 17 -6.39 -22.94 22.44
N ALA A 18 -5.86 -24.01 23.04
CA ALA A 18 -4.87 -23.91 24.11
C ALA A 18 -3.77 -24.91 23.76
N ASN A 19 -2.80 -24.45 22.98
CA ASN A 19 -1.58 -25.20 22.69
C ASN A 19 -0.51 -24.74 23.69
N ASP A 20 -0.17 -25.64 24.61
CA ASP A 20 0.83 -25.46 25.65
C ASP A 20 2.20 -25.09 25.07
N ASN A 21 2.77 -24.02 25.58
CA ASN A 21 4.07 -23.48 25.21
C ASN A 21 5.14 -24.12 26.12
N GLN A 22 5.83 -25.14 25.62
CA GLN A 22 6.97 -25.75 26.32
C GLN A 22 8.22 -24.89 26.11
N ASN A 23 8.55 -24.12 27.15
CA ASN A 23 9.86 -23.52 27.35
C ASN A 23 10.81 -24.59 27.91
N ALA A 24 11.88 -24.90 27.19
CA ALA A 24 13.02 -25.62 27.74
C ALA A 24 14.33 -25.10 27.13
N GLY A 25 15.22 -24.66 28.03
CA GLY A 25 16.60 -25.14 27.97
C GLY A 25 17.66 -24.14 27.54
N LEU A 26 18.31 -23.55 28.54
CA LEU A 26 19.45 -22.65 28.53
C LEU A 26 20.78 -23.30 28.08
N ALA A 27 21.66 -22.43 27.55
CA ALA A 27 23.10 -22.28 27.86
C ALA A 27 24.18 -23.01 27.03
N ALA A 28 25.07 -22.21 26.41
CA ALA A 28 26.52 -22.09 26.67
C ALA A 28 27.13 -21.04 25.69
N THR A 29 27.57 -19.82 26.09
CA THR A 29 28.91 -19.40 26.60
C THR A 29 30.09 -19.92 25.76
N GLY A 30 31.03 -19.15 25.16
CA GLY A 30 31.47 -17.74 25.08
C GLY A 30 32.70 -17.72 24.12
N PRO A 31 33.73 -16.84 24.21
CA PRO A 31 33.80 -15.40 24.48
C PRO A 31 34.69 -14.63 23.44
N ASP A 32 35.01 -13.37 23.76
CA ASP A 32 36.11 -12.49 23.26
C ASP A 32 35.77 -11.47 22.15
N LYS A 33 36.17 -10.19 22.17
CA LYS A 33 36.76 -9.26 23.16
C LYS A 33 36.93 -7.88 22.46
N ALA A 34 36.97 -6.80 23.26
CA ALA A 34 37.51 -5.45 22.99
C ALA A 34 36.68 -4.51 22.08
N ALA A 35 36.09 -3.41 22.58
CA ALA A 35 36.63 -2.18 23.19
C ALA A 35 36.80 -1.03 22.17
N SER A 36 36.03 0.04 22.33
CA SER A 36 36.55 1.39 22.64
C SER A 36 35.42 2.41 22.74
N ALA A 37 35.51 3.26 23.75
CA ALA A 37 34.78 4.51 23.88
C ALA A 37 35.55 5.60 23.12
N ASP A 38 34.85 6.56 22.48
CA ASP A 38 35.09 7.99 22.75
C ASP A 38 33.97 8.90 22.17
N THR A 39 33.73 9.95 22.95
CA THR A 39 33.28 11.32 22.62
C THR A 39 31.89 11.60 22.04
N ALA A 40 31.13 12.33 22.85
CA ALA A 40 29.96 13.12 22.48
C ALA A 40 30.32 14.29 21.54
N ASN A 41 29.45 14.55 20.56
CA ASN A 41 29.27 15.91 20.05
C ASN A 41 27.77 16.20 19.87
N SER A 42 27.29 17.14 20.69
CA SER A 42 26.03 17.83 20.44
C SER A 42 26.20 18.70 19.21
N ASN A 43 25.40 18.51 18.15
CA ASN A 43 24.81 19.68 17.52
C ASN A 43 23.46 19.45 16.86
N ARG A 44 22.60 20.38 17.22
CA ARG A 44 21.24 20.69 16.79
C ARG A 44 21.00 20.63 15.27
N THR A 45 19.76 20.24 14.97
CA THR A 45 18.91 20.74 13.88
C THR A 45 19.43 20.52 12.45
N GLY A 46 19.00 19.41 11.85
CA GLY A 46 18.83 19.28 10.40
C GLY A 46 17.35 19.09 10.13
N GLY A 47 16.74 20.01 9.38
CA GLY A 47 15.36 19.88 8.94
C GLY A 47 15.15 18.56 8.19
N LYS A 48 13.90 18.10 8.14
CA LYS A 48 13.46 17.13 7.14
C LYS A 48 13.62 17.79 5.77
N GLU A 49 14.83 17.77 5.23
CA GLU A 49 15.06 17.85 3.81
C GLU A 49 14.57 16.51 3.26
N GLN A 50 13.29 16.50 2.92
CA GLN A 50 12.74 15.52 2.00
C GLN A 50 13.37 15.84 0.65
N GLY A 51 14.60 15.35 0.48
CA GLY A 51 15.31 15.37 -0.78
C GLY A 51 14.45 14.62 -1.77
N THR A 52 13.87 15.35 -2.70
CA THR A 52 13.57 14.84 -4.02
C THR A 52 14.92 14.47 -4.65
N GLU A 53 15.39 13.27 -4.32
CA GLU A 53 16.39 12.59 -5.13
C GLU A 53 15.85 12.62 -6.56
N GLN A 54 16.60 13.28 -7.45
CA GLN A 54 16.21 13.52 -8.82
C GLN A 54 16.05 12.16 -9.52
N ALA A 55 14.83 11.63 -9.46
CA ALA A 55 14.53 10.30 -9.94
C ALA A 55 14.77 10.28 -11.45
N SER A 56 15.59 9.33 -11.90
CA SER A 56 15.86 9.13 -13.32
C SER A 56 14.75 8.27 -13.93
N PRO A 57 14.46 8.40 -15.23
CA PRO A 57 13.56 7.48 -15.91
C PRO A 57 14.01 6.04 -15.68
N ARG A 58 13.07 5.14 -15.42
CA ARG A 58 13.38 3.74 -15.11
C ARG A 58 12.40 2.80 -15.76
N THR A 59 12.93 1.69 -16.27
CA THR A 59 12.12 0.59 -16.76
C THR A 59 11.59 -0.23 -15.59
N TYR A 60 10.29 -0.55 -15.60
CA TYR A 60 9.67 -1.45 -14.64
C TYR A 60 9.03 -2.62 -15.37
N THR A 61 9.27 -3.84 -14.88
CA THR A 61 8.60 -5.05 -15.38
C THR A 61 7.74 -5.63 -14.27
N ASP A 62 6.44 -5.80 -14.56
CA ASP A 62 5.51 -6.39 -13.60
C ASP A 62 5.69 -7.91 -13.47
N TYR A 63 4.96 -8.52 -12.53
CA TYR A 63 5.01 -9.97 -12.28
C TYR A 63 4.50 -10.84 -13.44
N LYS A 64 3.84 -10.23 -14.44
CA LYS A 64 3.33 -10.87 -15.65
C LYS A 64 4.23 -10.66 -16.87
N GLY A 65 5.33 -9.93 -16.71
CA GLY A 65 6.30 -9.67 -17.75
C GLY A 65 5.96 -8.48 -18.64
N HIS A 66 5.03 -7.61 -18.26
CA HIS A 66 4.84 -6.35 -18.97
C HIS A 66 5.90 -5.34 -18.54
N THR A 67 6.58 -4.78 -19.53
CA THR A 67 7.58 -3.75 -19.32
C THR A 67 7.01 -2.38 -19.69
N ILE A 68 7.19 -1.40 -18.80
CA ILE A 68 6.84 0.01 -19.01
C ILE A 68 8.02 0.92 -18.65
N GLU A 69 8.08 2.09 -19.27
CA GLU A 69 8.99 3.16 -18.91
C GLU A 69 8.31 4.10 -17.92
N LEU A 70 8.88 4.24 -16.71
CA LEU A 70 8.39 5.18 -15.71
C LEU A 70 9.12 6.52 -15.88
N PRO A 71 8.38 7.64 -15.90
CA PRO A 71 8.99 8.95 -15.97
C PRO A 71 9.82 9.24 -14.71
N ALA A 72 10.80 10.12 -14.88
CA ALA A 72 11.64 10.64 -13.80
C ALA A 72 10.83 11.24 -12.64
N SER A 73 9.74 11.94 -12.96
CA SER A 73 8.86 12.58 -11.98
C SER A 73 7.44 12.12 -12.22
N MET A 74 6.76 11.71 -11.16
CA MET A 74 5.34 11.35 -11.17
C MET A 74 4.62 12.31 -10.23
N THR A 75 3.81 13.17 -10.82
CA THR A 75 3.06 14.24 -10.14
C THR A 75 1.56 14.05 -10.22
N ASN A 76 1.09 13.28 -11.20
CA ASN A 76 -0.32 13.00 -11.44
C ASN A 76 -0.53 11.49 -11.49
N VAL A 77 -0.81 10.88 -10.32
CA VAL A 77 -1.02 9.44 -10.20
C VAL A 77 -2.52 9.12 -10.19
N ILE A 78 -2.94 8.13 -10.97
CA ILE A 78 -4.26 7.52 -10.82
C ILE A 78 -4.10 6.12 -10.25
N PHE A 79 -4.87 5.81 -9.20
CA PHE A 79 -4.91 4.48 -8.61
C PHE A 79 -6.32 3.89 -8.69
N ALA A 80 -6.43 2.77 -9.40
CA ALA A 80 -7.64 1.96 -9.50
C ALA A 80 -7.45 0.65 -8.74
N GLY A 81 -7.79 0.65 -7.45
CA GLY A 81 -7.70 -0.52 -6.58
C GLY A 81 -8.29 -0.26 -5.20
N GLU A 82 -8.22 -1.26 -4.32
CA GLU A 82 -8.89 -1.23 -3.01
C GLU A 82 -8.06 -0.56 -1.90
N THR A 83 -6.75 -0.42 -2.11
CA THR A 83 -5.78 0.06 -1.11
C THR A 83 -5.47 1.55 -1.22
N THR A 84 -6.42 2.37 -1.65
CA THR A 84 -6.24 3.82 -1.85
C THR A 84 -5.71 4.51 -0.59
N GLY A 85 -6.14 4.06 0.59
CA GLY A 85 -5.67 4.60 1.88
C GLY A 85 -4.16 4.49 2.07
N ASP A 86 -3.53 3.42 1.58
CA ASP A 86 -2.09 3.22 1.71
C ASP A 86 -1.33 4.26 0.88
N LEU A 87 -1.83 4.59 -0.31
CA LEU A 87 -1.23 5.61 -1.17
C LEU A 87 -1.41 7.02 -0.59
N ILE A 88 -2.55 7.27 0.08
CA ILE A 88 -2.77 8.53 0.82
C ILE A 88 -1.75 8.65 1.95
N GLU A 89 -1.55 7.58 2.75
CA GLU A 89 -0.59 7.58 3.86
C GLU A 89 0.85 7.75 3.39
N LEU A 90 1.20 7.17 2.25
CA LEU A 90 2.51 7.32 1.62
C LEU A 90 2.73 8.71 0.97
N GLY A 91 1.71 9.57 0.95
CA GLY A 91 1.79 10.91 0.37
C GLY A 91 1.97 10.90 -1.14
N ILE A 92 1.47 9.87 -1.82
CA ILE A 92 1.51 9.79 -3.29
C ILE A 92 0.62 10.88 -3.88
N PRO A 93 1.10 11.68 -4.85
CA PRO A 93 0.34 12.77 -5.44
C PRO A 93 -0.72 12.23 -6.41
N MET A 94 -1.84 11.78 -5.85
CA MET A 94 -2.95 11.22 -6.62
C MET A 94 -3.88 12.32 -7.15
N VAL A 95 -4.18 12.23 -8.44
CA VAL A 95 -5.20 13.06 -9.10
C VAL A 95 -6.48 12.31 -9.37
N GLY A 96 -6.45 10.97 -9.31
CA GLY A 96 -7.63 10.15 -9.50
C GLY A 96 -7.63 8.89 -8.65
N ILE A 97 -8.79 8.58 -8.08
CA ILE A 97 -9.07 7.36 -7.33
C ILE A 97 -10.31 6.67 -7.88
N PHE A 98 -10.46 5.41 -7.52
CA PHE A 98 -11.53 4.58 -8.04
C PHE A 98 -12.61 4.34 -7.00
N GLY A 99 -13.84 4.67 -7.36
CA GLY A 99 -15.01 4.46 -6.51
C GLY A 99 -14.97 5.27 -5.21
N ASP A 100 -15.96 5.03 -4.36
CA ASP A 100 -16.11 5.69 -3.05
C ASP A 100 -15.76 4.74 -1.90
N HIS A 101 -14.77 3.86 -2.10
CA HIS A 101 -14.42 2.77 -1.17
C HIS A 101 -13.94 3.23 0.22
N LEU A 102 -13.73 4.53 0.40
CA LEU A 102 -13.28 5.15 1.65
C LEU A 102 -14.38 5.91 2.39
N GLU A 103 -15.64 5.88 1.92
CA GLU A 103 -16.77 6.46 2.66
C GLU A 103 -16.91 5.80 4.06
N GLY A 104 -17.00 6.62 5.11
CA GLY A 104 -17.05 6.17 6.50
C GLY A 104 -15.74 5.58 7.04
N ARG A 105 -14.61 5.73 6.34
CA ARG A 105 -13.31 5.14 6.68
C ARG A 105 -12.28 6.22 7.04
N ARG A 106 -11.12 5.80 7.55
CA ARG A 106 -10.09 6.69 8.12
C ARG A 106 -9.65 7.84 7.18
N TYR A 107 -9.61 7.58 5.88
CA TYR A 107 -9.12 8.52 4.86
C TYR A 107 -10.22 9.12 3.98
N GLU A 108 -11.49 9.08 4.42
CA GLU A 108 -12.63 9.63 3.68
C GLU A 108 -12.40 11.08 3.27
N LYS A 109 -11.92 11.90 4.22
CA LYS A 109 -11.74 13.34 4.01
C LYS A 109 -10.67 13.60 2.95
N GLU A 110 -9.54 12.92 3.03
CA GLU A 110 -8.43 13.04 2.09
C GLU A 110 -8.85 12.52 0.71
N ALA A 111 -9.54 11.38 0.65
CA ALA A 111 -10.06 10.80 -0.58
C ALA A 111 -11.07 11.71 -1.28
N SER A 112 -11.92 12.42 -0.53
CA SER A 112 -12.91 13.36 -1.08
C SER A 112 -12.30 14.55 -1.83
N GLN A 113 -11.00 14.78 -1.68
CA GLN A 113 -10.25 15.83 -2.37
C GLN A 113 -9.63 15.35 -3.68
N ILE A 114 -9.71 14.05 -3.97
CA ILE A 114 -9.16 13.42 -5.17
C ILE A 114 -10.33 13.05 -6.10
N GLU A 115 -10.15 13.22 -7.41
CA GLU A 115 -11.21 12.96 -8.36
C GLU A 115 -11.56 11.46 -8.43
N ASN A 116 -12.83 11.13 -8.23
CA ASN A 116 -13.30 9.76 -8.46
C ASN A 116 -13.45 9.52 -9.98
N VAL A 117 -12.63 8.63 -10.54
CA VAL A 117 -12.65 8.27 -11.97
C VAL A 117 -13.69 7.21 -12.33
N GLY A 118 -14.47 6.74 -11.36
CA GLY A 118 -15.61 5.84 -11.51
C GLY A 118 -15.25 4.35 -11.53
N PHE A 119 -16.23 3.49 -11.23
CA PHE A 119 -16.17 2.03 -11.41
C PHE A 119 -17.35 1.56 -12.28
N PRO A 120 -17.14 1.14 -13.54
CA PRO A 120 -15.86 1.02 -14.26
C PRO A 120 -15.18 2.37 -14.55
N ILE A 121 -13.88 2.33 -14.89
CA ILE A 121 -13.06 3.53 -15.18
C ILE A 121 -13.71 4.35 -16.31
N ASN A 122 -13.91 5.65 -16.06
CA ASN A 122 -14.32 6.61 -17.07
C ASN A 122 -13.11 7.17 -17.84
N LEU A 123 -13.03 6.84 -19.13
CA LEU A 123 -11.93 7.25 -20.01
C LEU A 123 -11.79 8.76 -20.17
N GLU A 124 -12.90 9.46 -20.45
CA GLU A 124 -12.87 10.90 -20.68
C GLU A 124 -12.36 11.62 -19.44
N LYS A 125 -12.77 11.14 -18.26
CA LYS A 125 -12.30 11.68 -16.99
C LYS A 125 -10.81 11.39 -16.77
N VAL A 126 -10.38 10.14 -16.94
CA VAL A 126 -8.96 9.77 -16.84
C VAL A 126 -8.09 10.61 -17.77
N THR A 127 -8.45 10.73 -19.05
CA THR A 127 -7.70 11.52 -20.02
C THR A 127 -7.71 13.01 -19.66
N SER A 128 -8.83 13.55 -19.15
CA SER A 128 -8.90 14.97 -18.74
C SER A 128 -7.96 15.32 -17.59
N LEU A 129 -7.59 14.34 -16.76
CA LEU A 129 -6.70 14.52 -15.61
C LEU A 129 -5.21 14.48 -16.00
N ASN A 130 -4.86 14.17 -17.25
CA ASN A 130 -3.48 14.06 -17.76
C ASN A 130 -2.53 13.31 -16.79
N PRO A 131 -2.81 12.04 -16.48
CA PRO A 131 -2.01 11.27 -15.54
C PRO A 131 -0.63 10.93 -16.12
N ASP A 132 0.38 10.89 -15.24
CA ASP A 132 1.73 10.40 -15.57
C ASP A 132 1.79 8.87 -15.50
N ILE A 133 0.96 8.28 -14.64
CA ILE A 133 0.89 6.83 -14.41
C ILE A 133 -0.52 6.45 -13.93
N ILE A 134 -0.98 5.30 -14.41
CA ILE A 134 -2.21 4.64 -13.95
C ILE A 134 -1.82 3.29 -13.35
N ILE A 135 -2.09 3.11 -12.06
CA ILE A 135 -1.85 1.86 -11.34
C ILE A 135 -3.19 1.14 -11.20
N ILE A 136 -3.26 -0.09 -11.71
CA ILE A 136 -4.47 -0.91 -11.67
C ILE A 136 -4.20 -2.11 -10.77
N GLY A 137 -4.91 -2.18 -9.65
CA GLY A 137 -4.88 -3.27 -8.69
C GLY A 137 -5.73 -4.46 -9.14
N SER A 138 -5.54 -4.94 -10.37
CA SER A 138 -6.30 -6.05 -10.95
C SER A 138 -5.39 -7.12 -11.53
N VAL A 139 -5.90 -8.35 -11.51
CA VAL A 139 -5.29 -9.49 -12.20
C VAL A 139 -5.87 -9.71 -13.60
N ASP A 140 -6.90 -8.96 -14.00
CA ASP A 140 -7.46 -9.04 -15.36
C ASP A 140 -6.61 -8.26 -16.36
N GLU A 141 -6.06 -8.98 -17.34
CA GLU A 141 -5.28 -8.42 -18.45
C GLU A 141 -6.04 -7.41 -19.30
N LYS A 142 -7.37 -7.55 -19.37
CA LYS A 142 -8.20 -6.61 -20.14
C LYS A 142 -8.20 -5.24 -19.49
N GLU A 143 -8.30 -5.19 -18.17
CA GLU A 143 -8.27 -3.95 -17.40
C GLU A 143 -6.86 -3.31 -17.44
N VAL A 144 -5.82 -4.13 -17.31
CA VAL A 144 -4.43 -3.65 -17.42
C VAL A 144 -4.11 -3.13 -18.83
N ARG A 145 -4.56 -3.83 -19.88
CA ARG A 145 -4.42 -3.36 -21.26
C ARG A 145 -5.16 -2.06 -21.48
N PHE A 146 -6.39 -1.97 -20.97
CA PHE A 146 -7.22 -0.79 -21.06
C PHE A 146 -6.53 0.45 -20.47
N GLY A 147 -5.95 0.35 -19.26
CA GLY A 147 -5.20 1.46 -18.66
C GLY A 147 -3.98 1.90 -19.48
N ARG A 148 -3.31 0.97 -20.15
CA ARG A 148 -2.16 1.27 -21.03
C ARG A 148 -2.57 2.07 -22.26
N ASP A 149 -3.73 1.78 -22.82
CA ASP A 149 -4.22 2.45 -24.01
C ASP A 149 -4.67 3.90 -23.71
N CYS A 150 -4.97 4.25 -22.46
CA CYS A 150 -5.27 5.62 -22.04
C CYS A 150 -4.06 6.57 -22.03
N LEU A 151 -2.84 6.04 -21.95
CA LEU A 151 -1.60 6.82 -21.84
C LEU A 151 -0.91 7.05 -23.20
N ARG A 152 -1.56 6.66 -24.31
CA ARG A 152 -1.08 6.85 -25.69
C ARG A 152 -1.89 7.91 -26.41
#